data_AF-A0A4P6HCB5-F1
#
_entry.id   AF-A0A4P6HCB5-F1
#
_cell.length_a   1.000
_cell.length_b   1.000
_cell.length_c   1.000
_cell.angle_alpha   90.00
_cell.angle_beta   90.00
_cell.angle_gamma   90.00
#
_symmetry.space_group_name_H-M   'P 1'
#
loop_
_entity.id
_entity.type
_entity.pdbx_description
1 polymer ?
#
loop_
_entity_poly.entity_id
_entity_poly.type
_entity_poly.pdbx_seq_one_letter_code
_entity_poly.pdbx_strand_id
1 'polypeptide(L)' 'MIGMNERRNILTLDEALSRPTISVVDAGAIFFGLARNASYDAAKSGDIPTIRIGGRVLVPVAPLAESLGLKTTFGRAAA' A
#
# COMPACT_ATOMS: atom_id res chain seq x y z
N MET A 1 3.18 12.83 30.31
CA MET A 1 3.86 13.56 29.21
C MET A 1 4.50 12.51 28.31
N ILE A 2 3.74 11.97 27.35
CA ILE A 2 4.25 10.94 26.42
C ILE A 2 4.88 11.68 25.25
N GLY A 3 6.16 11.43 25.00
CA GLY A 3 6.94 12.11 23.98
C GLY A 3 6.34 11.93 22.59
N MET A 4 5.92 13.04 21.98
CA MET A 4 5.54 13.19 20.57
C MET A 4 6.77 13.05 19.64
N ASN A 5 7.58 12.00 19.78
CA ASN A 5 8.77 11.82 18.95
C ASN A 5 9.04 10.36 18.57
N GLU A 6 8.05 9.72 17.96
CA GLU A 6 8.33 8.77 16.90
C GLU A 6 7.77 9.37 15.61
N ARG A 7 8.67 9.90 14.77
CA ARG A 7 8.42 10.06 13.34
C ARG A 7 8.13 8.67 12.76
N ARG A 8 6.93 8.12 13.00
CA ARG A 8 6.46 6.98 12.22
C ARG A 8 6.51 7.46 10.78
N ASN A 9 7.33 6.81 9.99
CA ASN A 9 7.46 7.03 8.56
C ASN A 9 6.14 6.60 7.91
N ILE A 10 5.09 7.42 8.07
CA ILE A 10 3.80 7.24 7.43
C ILE A 10 4.05 7.43 5.95
N LEU A 11 4.07 6.32 5.20
CA LEU A 11 3.96 6.38 3.76
C LEU A 11 2.70 7.19 3.44
N THR A 12 2.84 8.25 2.64
CA THR A 12 1.71 9.06 2.19
C THR A 12 1.06 8.39 0.98
N LEU A 13 -0.15 8.84 0.62
CA LEU A 13 -0.82 8.37 -0.60
C LEU A 13 0.01 8.64 -1.85
N ASP A 14 0.64 9.80 -1.95
CA ASP A 14 1.49 10.18 -3.09
C ASP A 14 2.72 9.26 -3.21
N GLU A 15 3.41 9.01 -2.09
CA GLU A 15 4.54 8.07 -2.04
C GLU A 15 4.12 6.64 -2.40
N ALA A 16 2.93 6.22 -1.98
CA ALA A 16 2.37 4.93 -2.36
C ALA A 16 2.11 4.85 -3.87
N LEU A 17 1.46 5.87 -4.45
CA LEU A 17 1.14 5.96 -5.89
C LEU A 17 2.37 6.14 -6.79
N SER A 18 3.53 6.46 -6.22
CA SER A 18 4.84 6.53 -6.90
C SER A 18 5.60 5.20 -6.90
N ARG A 19 5.16 4.21 -6.11
CA ARG A 19 5.84 2.90 -6.00
C ARG A 19 5.10 1.80 -6.75
N PRO A 20 5.82 0.90 -7.44
CA PRO A 20 5.18 -0.23 -8.12
C PRO A 20 4.57 -1.25 -7.16
N THR A 21 5.21 -1.44 -6.00
CA THR A 21 4.74 -2.36 -4.95
C THR A 21 4.95 -1.76 -3.57
N ILE A 22 4.04 -2.07 -2.65
CA ILE A 22 4.13 -1.70 -1.24
C ILE A 22 3.79 -2.90 -0.35
N SER A 23 4.00 -2.76 0.96
CA SER A 23 3.62 -3.80 1.91
C SER A 23 2.10 -3.87 2.08
N VAL A 24 1.59 -5.03 2.51
CA VAL A 24 0.17 -5.21 2.84
C VAL A 24 -0.32 -4.20 3.89
N VAL A 25 0.52 -3.93 4.89
CA VAL A 25 0.16 -3.04 6.00
C VAL A 25 0.03 -1.60 5.51
N ASP A 26 0.98 -1.13 4.70
CA ASP A 26 0.93 0.21 4.11
C ASP A 26 -0.27 0.35 3.18
N ALA A 27 -0.54 -0.65 2.34
CA ALA A 27 -1.68 -0.64 1.44
C ALA A 27 -3.01 -0.53 2.21
N GLY A 28 -3.19 -1.38 3.23
CA GLY A 28 -4.39 -1.34 4.06
C GLY A 28 -4.56 -0.02 4.80
N ALA A 29 -3.49 0.53 5.37
CA ALA A 29 -3.55 1.79 6.11
C ALA A 29 -3.87 3.00 5.20
N ILE A 30 -3.25 3.07 4.02
CA ILE A 30 -3.31 4.26 3.15
C ILE A 30 -4.58 4.27 2.30
N PHE A 31 -4.95 3.14 1.70
CA PHE A 31 -6.07 3.08 0.77
C PHE A 31 -7.40 2.79 1.46
N PHE A 32 -7.37 2.11 2.61
CA PHE A 32 -8.58 1.61 3.28
C PHE A 32 -8.69 2.01 4.76
N GLY A 33 -7.70 2.70 5.32
CA GLY A 33 -7.71 3.08 6.75
C GLY A 33 -7.60 1.90 7.72
N LEU A 34 -7.08 0.76 7.27
CA LEU A 34 -7.01 -0.48 8.04
C LEU A 34 -5.81 -0.51 9.00
N ALA A 35 -6.03 -1.11 10.18
CA ALA A 35 -4.96 -1.49 11.08
C ALA A 35 -4.21 -2.73 10.56
N ARG A 36 -2.98 -2.95 11.02
CA ARG A 36 -2.08 -4.03 10.58
C ARG A 36 -2.76 -5.40 10.42
N ASN A 37 -3.51 -5.84 11.43
CA ASN A 37 -4.16 -7.15 11.40
C ASN A 37 -5.28 -7.20 10.35
N ALA A 38 -6.08 -6.15 10.24
CA ALA A 38 -7.12 -6.04 9.23
C ALA A 38 -6.53 -5.99 7.81
N SER A 39 -5.37 -5.37 7.63
CA SER A 39 -4.67 -5.39 6.33
C SER A 39 -4.27 -6.81 5.92
N TYR A 40 -3.74 -7.61 6.86
CA TYR A 40 -3.41 -9.01 6.56
C TYR A 40 -4.64 -9.88 6.33
N ASP A 41 -5.74 -9.62 7.04
CA ASP A 41 -7.00 -10.32 6.86
C ASP A 41 -7.59 -10.04 5.47
N ALA A 42 -7.64 -8.78 5.07
CA ALA A 42 -8.07 -8.36 3.73
C ALA A 42 -7.16 -8.93 2.62
N ALA A 43 -5.85 -9.02 2.86
CA ALA A 43 -4.92 -9.70 1.95
C ALA A 43 -5.17 -11.22 1.85
N LYS A 44 -5.61 -11.85 2.93
CA LYS A 44 -5.91 -13.29 2.98
C LYS A 44 -7.26 -13.62 2.34
N SER A 45 -8.25 -12.74 2.55
CA SER A 45 -9.60 -12.84 1.97
C SER A 45 -9.58 -12.54 0.46
N GLY A 46 -8.62 -11.74 -0.01
CA GLY A 46 -8.46 -11.37 -1.42
C GLY A 46 -9.04 -10.00 -1.77
N ASP A 47 -9.58 -9.28 -0.78
CA ASP A 47 -10.05 -7.91 -0.93
C ASP A 47 -8.92 -6.95 -1.32
N ILE A 48 -7.70 -7.20 -0.81
CA ILE A 48 -6.48 -6.51 -1.26
C ILE A 48 -5.73 -7.41 -2.24
N PRO A 49 -5.46 -6.96 -3.48
CA PRO A 49 -4.67 -7.74 -4.41
C PRO A 49 -3.26 -7.94 -3.88
N THR A 50 -2.79 -9.18 -3.82
CA THR A 50 -1.43 -9.49 -3.35
C THR A 50 -0.68 -10.40 -4.31
N ILE A 51 0.63 -10.23 -4.36
CA ILE A 51 1.57 -11.09 -5.07
C ILE A 51 2.60 -11.64 -4.08
N ARG A 52 3.02 -12.89 -4.29
CA ARG A 52 4.06 -13.53 -3.47
C ARG A 52 5.33 -13.66 -4.29
N ILE A 53 6.40 -13.01 -3.85
CA ILE A 53 7.71 -13.04 -4.51
C ILE A 53 8.78 -13.28 -3.45
N GLY A 54 9.56 -14.36 -3.60
CA GLY A 54 10.67 -14.68 -2.69
C GLY A 54 10.27 -14.78 -1.21
N GLY A 55 9.08 -15.32 -0.92
CA GLY A 55 8.54 -15.44 0.44
C GLY A 55 7.91 -14.16 1.01
N ARG A 56 7.94 -13.03 0.29
CA ARG A 56 7.31 -11.77 0.69
C ARG A 56 5.92 -11.65 0.07
N VAL A 57 4.98 -11.10 0.83
CA VAL A 57 3.65 -10.72 0.34
C VAL A 57 3.66 -9.22 0.06
N LEU A 58 3.44 -8.85 -1.19
CA LEU A 58 3.48 -7.47 -1.67
C LEU A 58 2.15 -7.12 -2.33
N VAL A 59 1.80 -5.85 -2.31
CA VAL A 59 0.61 -5.31 -2.97
C VAL A 59 1.06 -4.53 -4.21
N PRO A 60 0.67 -4.95 -5.42
CA PRO A 60 0.90 -4.17 -6.63
C PRO A 60 0.02 -2.93 -6.63
N VAL A 61 0.64 -1.75 -6.71
CA VAL A 61 -0.07 -0.48 -6.55
C VAL A 61 -0.93 -0.15 -7.77
N ALA A 62 -0.48 -0.48 -8.99
CA ALA A 62 -1.24 -0.20 -10.21
C ALA A 62 -2.65 -0.81 -10.20
N PRO A 63 -2.85 -2.14 -10.08
CA PRO A 63 -4.19 -2.72 -10.07
C PRO A 63 -5.02 -2.28 -8.85
N LEU A 64 -4.38 -2.03 -7.71
CA LEU A 64 -5.06 -1.52 -6.53
C LEU A 64 -5.59 -0.09 -6.76
N ALA A 65 -4.74 0.80 -7.28
CA ALA A 65 -5.10 2.18 -7.58
C ALA A 65 -6.20 2.23 -8.64
N GLU A 66 -6.10 1.44 -9.71
CA GLU A 66 -7.12 1.38 -10.77
C GLU A 66 -8.47 0.90 -10.24
N SER A 67 -8.49 -0.09 -9.35
CA SER A 67 -9.73 -0.58 -8.71
C SER A 67 -10.42 0.51 -7.86
N LEU A 68 -9.66 1.49 -7.38
CA LEU A 68 -10.14 2.62 -6.60
C LEU A 68 -10.39 3.89 -7.45
N GLY A 69 -10.20 3.81 -8.78
CA GLY A 69 -10.31 4.95 -9.69
C GLY A 69 -9.17 5.97 -9.55
N LEU A 70 -8.07 5.59 -8.90
CA LEU A 70 -6.85 6.40 -8.75
C LEU A 70 -5.89 6.15 -9.91
N LYS A 71 -5.02 7.14 -10.19
CA LYS A 71 -3.94 7.01 -11.17
C LYS A 71 -2.60 6.91 -10.46
N THR A 72 -1.77 5.97 -10.90
CA THR A 72 -0.38 5.86 -10.44
C THR A 72 0.51 6.87 -11.15
N THR A 73 1.55 7.34 -10.46
CA THR A 73 2.49 8.34 -10.98
C THR A 73 3.75 7.70 -11.60
N PHE A 74 4.03 6.44 -11.29
CA PHE A 74 5.12 5.68 -11.90
C PHE A 74 4.73 5.08 -13.26
N GLY A 75 5.73 4.73 -14.08
CA GLY A 75 5.52 4.07 -15.36
C GLY A 75 5.10 4.99 -16.50
N ARG A 76 4.99 6.31 -16.26
CA ARG A 76 4.89 7.30 -17.34
C ARG A 76 6.20 7.24 -18.12
N ALA A 77 6.15 6.73 -19.35
CA ALA A 77 7.29 6.81 -20.26
C ALA A 77 7.76 8.28 -20.30
N ALA A 78 9.05 8.50 -20.09
CA ALA A 78 9.65 9.81 -20.32
C ALA A 78 9.39 10.16 -21.78
N ALA A 79 8.43 11.05 -22.01
CA ALA A 79 8.15 11.65 -23.31
C ALA A 79 9.06 12.86 -23.49
#